data_AF-A0A101IK68-F1
#
_entry.id   AF-A0A101IK68-F1
#
_cell.length_a   1.000
_cell.length_b   1.000
_cell.length_c   1.000
_cell.angle_alpha   90.00
_cell.angle_beta   90.00
_cell.angle_gamma   90.00
#
_symmetry.space_group_name_H-M   'P 1'
#
loop_
_entity.id
_entity.type
_entity.pdbx_description
1 polymer ?
#
loop_
_entity_poly.entity_id
_entity_poly.type
_entity_poly.pdbx_seq_one_letter_code
_entity_poly.pdbx_strand_id
1 'polypeptide(L)' 'MTSEKSNGGKNTSPLARLIQIGRNKSFVTIDDILRFFPNAEQDVGQLEKAFAALISAGIPYIEDAELL' A
#
# COMPACT_ATOMS: atom_id res chain seq x y z
N MET A 1 -16.86 -26.41 -3.79
CA MET A 1 -15.51 -25.99 -4.20
C MET A 1 -15.64 -25.15 -5.46
N THR A 2 -15.85 -23.84 -5.33
CA THR A 2 -15.91 -22.93 -6.47
C THR A 2 -14.68 -22.03 -6.40
N SER A 3 -13.67 -22.40 -7.18
CA SER A 3 -12.50 -21.58 -7.43
C SER A 3 -12.93 -20.37 -8.25
N GLU A 4 -13.19 -19.24 -7.58
CA GLU A 4 -13.36 -17.97 -8.24
C GLU A 4 -11.99 -17.50 -8.76
N LYS A 5 -11.70 -17.92 -9.98
CA LYS A 5 -10.56 -17.47 -10.76
C LYS A 5 -10.76 -15.98 -11.07
N SER A 6 -10.31 -15.12 -10.16
CA SER A 6 -10.42 -13.67 -10.30
C SER A 6 -9.61 -13.20 -11.51
N ASN A 7 -10.30 -12.62 -12.49
CA ASN A 7 -9.74 -12.10 -13.72
C ASN A 7 -8.74 -10.97 -13.43
N GLY A 8 -7.45 -11.25 -13.64
CA GLY A 8 -6.32 -10.32 -13.52
C GLY A 8 -6.29 -9.21 -14.58
N GLY A 9 -7.39 -8.47 -14.71
CA GLY A 9 -7.55 -7.34 -15.61
C GLY A 9 -6.93 -6.06 -15.05
N LYS A 10 -5.59 -5.97 -15.13
CA LYS A 10 -4.72 -4.79 -15.37
C LYS A 10 -5.06 -3.39 -14.81
N ASN A 11 -5.92 -3.24 -13.81
CA ASN A 11 -6.17 -1.98 -13.11
C ASN A 11 -6.07 -2.20 -11.61
N THR A 12 -4.88 -2.53 -11.12
CA THR A 12 -4.62 -2.60 -9.68
C THR A 12 -4.76 -1.20 -9.09
N SER A 13 -5.66 -1.04 -8.11
CA SER A 13 -5.84 0.21 -7.37
C SER A 13 -4.50 0.67 -6.75
N PRO A 14 -4.31 1.97 -6.48
CA PRO A 14 -3.11 2.45 -5.80
C PRO A 14 -2.85 1.69 -4.49
N LEU A 15 -3.91 1.39 -3.74
CA LEU A 15 -3.83 0.57 -2.54
C LEU A 15 -3.34 -0.85 -2.82
N ALA A 16 -3.88 -1.53 -3.85
CA ALA A 16 -3.44 -2.87 -4.21
C ALA A 16 -1.95 -2.90 -4.60
N ARG A 17 -1.46 -1.84 -5.28
CA ARG A 17 -0.03 -1.70 -5.61
C ARG A 17 0.82 -1.46 -4.37
N LEU A 18 0.37 -0.60 -3.47
CA LEU A 18 1.06 -0.33 -2.19
C LEU A 18 1.23 -1.63 -1.37
N ILE A 19 0.16 -2.43 -1.25
CA ILE A 19 0.21 -3.73 -0.56
C ILE A 19 1.15 -4.69 -1.28
N GLN A 20 1.15 -4.71 -2.62
CA GLN A 20 2.03 -5.59 -3.39
C GLN A 20 3.51 -5.26 -3.15
N ILE A 21 3.89 -3.98 -3.20
CA ILE A 21 5.29 -3.59 -2.93
C ILE A 21 5.67 -3.82 -1.48
N GLY A 22 4.75 -3.59 -0.54
CA GLY A 22 4.99 -3.82 0.88
C GLY A 22 5.24 -5.28 1.21
N ARG A 23 4.53 -6.20 0.53
CA ARG A 23 4.80 -7.64 0.62
C ARG A 23 6.14 -8.03 0.01
N ASN A 24 6.50 -7.43 -1.13
CA ASN A 24 7.75 -7.72 -1.82
C ASN A 24 8.99 -7.19 -1.08
N LYS A 25 8.89 -6.00 -0.47
CA LYS A 25 9.96 -5.34 0.30
C LYS A 25 9.95 -5.74 1.78
N SER A 26 8.87 -6.35 2.26
CA SER A 26 8.56 -6.58 3.68
C SER A 26 8.32 -5.31 4.52
N PHE A 27 8.30 -4.14 3.89
CA PHE A 27 7.94 -2.85 4.50
C PHE A 27 7.54 -1.85 3.41
N VAL A 28 6.93 -0.74 3.82
CA VAL A 28 6.73 0.45 2.97
C VAL A 28 7.29 1.69 3.65
N THR A 29 7.75 2.67 2.87
CA THR A 29 8.14 3.98 3.42
C THR A 29 6.99 4.98 3.31
N ILE A 30 7.09 6.10 4.03
CA ILE A 30 6.14 7.21 3.84
C ILE A 30 6.17 7.71 2.40
N ASP A 31 7.35 7.76 1.77
CA ASP A 31 7.49 8.09 0.34
C ASP A 31 6.73 7.12 -0.56
N ASP A 32 6.80 5.80 -0.29
CA ASP A 32 6.03 4.82 -1.04
C ASP A 32 4.53 5.14 -0.96
N ILE A 33 4.03 5.46 0.24
CA ILE A 33 2.62 5.81 0.46
C ILE A 33 2.26 7.08 -0.33
N LEU A 34 3.02 8.16 -0.18
CA LEU A 34 2.77 9.43 -0.86
C LEU A 34 2.86 9.32 -2.38
N ARG A 35 3.74 8.46 -2.90
CA ARG A 35 3.85 8.20 -4.34
C ARG A 35 2.58 7.57 -4.94
N PHE A 36 1.87 6.74 -4.19
CA PHE A 36 0.60 6.15 -4.63
C PHE A 36 -0.62 6.99 -4.23
N PHE A 37 -0.49 7.85 -3.22
CA PHE A 37 -1.53 8.71 -2.68
C PHE A 37 -1.04 10.16 -2.55
N PRO A 38 -0.81 10.88 -3.67
CA PRO A 38 -0.25 12.24 -3.62
C PRO A 38 -1.18 13.25 -2.93
N ASN A 39 -2.48 12.96 -2.89
CA ASN A 39 -3.46 13.80 -2.20
C ASN A 39 -3.53 13.52 -0.69
N ALA A 40 -2.84 12.49 -0.18
CA ALA A 40 -2.90 12.09 1.23
C ALA A 40 -2.42 13.18 2.20
N GLU A 41 -1.56 14.10 1.74
CA GLU A 41 -1.13 15.26 2.53
C GLU A 41 -2.27 16.26 2.78
N GLN A 42 -3.24 16.32 1.86
CA GLN A 42 -4.39 17.23 1.93
C GLN A 42 -5.68 16.52 2.34
N ASP A 43 -5.71 15.19 2.21
CA ASP A 43 -6.84 14.32 2.53
C ASP A 43 -6.39 13.21 3.48
N VAL A 44 -6.53 13.52 4.78
CA VAL A 44 -6.19 12.61 5.88
C VAL A 44 -6.93 11.28 5.78
N GLY A 45 -8.17 11.26 5.25
CA GLY A 45 -8.96 10.04 5.15
C GLY A 45 -8.35 9.03 4.16
N GLN A 46 -7.73 9.49 3.08
CA GLN A 46 -6.98 8.61 2.18
C GLN A 46 -5.74 8.03 2.85
N LEU A 47 -5.04 8.83 3.65
CA LEU A 47 -3.86 8.41 4.38
C LEU A 47 -4.22 7.34 5.43
N GLU A 48 -5.26 7.58 6.22
CA GLU A 48 -5.79 6.63 7.21
C GLU A 48 -6.17 5.30 6.57
N LYS A 49 -6.81 5.34 5.39
CA LYS A 49 -7.16 4.13 4.63
C LYS A 49 -5.93 3.33 4.22
N ALA A 50 -4.86 4.00 3.79
CA ALA A 50 -3.60 3.33 3.44
C ALA A 50 -2.98 2.67 4.67
N PHE A 51 -2.89 3.37 5.80
CA PHE A 51 -2.35 2.83 7.04
C PHE A 51 -3.18 1.66 7.58
N ALA A 52 -4.51 1.78 7.61
CA ALA A 52 -5.39 0.70 8.06
C ALA A 52 -5.20 -0.57 7.22
N ALA A 53 -5.03 -0.42 5.91
CA ALA A 53 -4.77 -1.54 5.02
C ALA A 53 -3.38 -2.17 5.24
N LEU A 54 -2.34 -1.37 5.47
CA LEU A 54 -1.00 -1.86 5.79
C LEU A 54 -0.98 -2.66 7.10
N ILE A 55 -1.61 -2.11 8.15
CA ILE A 55 -1.77 -2.78 9.45
C ILE A 55 -2.53 -4.10 9.29
N SER A 56 -3.67 -4.07 8.59
CA SER A 56 -4.48 -5.28 8.33
C SER A 56 -3.71 -6.34 7.53
N ALA A 57 -2.78 -5.91 6.67
CA ALA A 57 -1.93 -6.79 5.88
C ALA A 57 -0.66 -7.25 6.63
N GLY A 58 -0.41 -6.76 7.84
CA GLY A 58 0.82 -7.04 8.60
C GLY A 58 2.08 -6.45 7.97
N ILE A 59 1.95 -5.36 7.21
CA ILE A 59 3.06 -4.71 6.51
C ILE A 59 3.51 -3.52 7.37
N PRO A 60 4.75 -3.53 7.90
CA PRO A 60 5.27 -2.39 8.63
C PRO A 60 5.50 -1.20 7.69
N TYR A 61 5.29 0.00 8.22
CA TYR A 61 5.66 1.25 7.56
C TYR A 61 6.71 1.99 8.39
N ILE A 62 7.68 2.61 7.71
CA ILE A 62 8.79 3.34 8.32
C ILE A 62 8.88 4.74 7.74
N GLU A 63 9.34 5.71 8.54
CA GLU A 63 9.46 7.12 8.13
C GLU A 63 10.50 7.29 7.03
N ASP A 64 11.67 6.70 7.21
CA ASP A 64 12.76 6.80 6.25
C ASP A 64 13.48 5.46 6.10
N ALA A 65 13.69 5.04 4.85
CA ALA A 65 14.69 4.03 4.56
C ALA A 65 16.00 4.79 4.36
N GLU A 66 16.57 5.33 5.43
CA GLU A 66 17.96 5.76 5.40
C GLU A 66 18.78 4.54 4.96
N LEU A 67 19.17 4.55 3.68
CA LEU A 67 20.05 3.56 3.08
C LEU A 67 21.40 3.70 3.79
N LEU A 68 21.57 2.93 4.86
CA LEU A 68 22.88 2.70 5.50
C LEU A 68 23.84 2.02 4.52
#